data_AF-A0A8J2J498-F1
#
_entry.id   AF-A0A8J2J498-F1
#
_cell.length_a   1.000
_cell.length_b   1.000
_cell.length_c   1.000
_cell.angle_alpha   90.00
_cell.angle_beta   90.00
_cell.angle_gamma   90.00
#
_symmetry.space_group_name_H-M   'P 1'
#
loop_
_entity.id
_entity.type
_entity.pdbx_description
1 polymer ?
#
loop_
_entity_poly.entity_id
_entity_poly.type
_entity_poly.pdbx_seq_one_letter_code
_entity_poly.pdbx_strand_id
1 'polypeptide(L)'
;MISWTLAVFLLFLSLLKIVQKKLAASVSDSSKATPGPWKLPLLGHLPFLGFFPHETMLKWKEKYGPIIFLQLGSYPAVVINDGALIKAAFVLKVQPFRLYWLSLYFFPNWLIENAVRISLLELLAAGVDTNSSTLEWLIYYLVKYPQVQEKAVEEIHAALGTNTFPRYSDRVNLPYCEALLLETLRKTTIVPLSLPHNALEDTEFQGFLIKKDTLVLGNLYAAHNDPKIWADAGSFHPERFLDDNGKLNKMEAIVMSFSTGKRKCIGENLARNQLFLFAVSILQNYRLQATSQLPSERGVLGITLACESFQ
;
A
#
# COMPACT_ATOMS: atom_id res chain seq x y z
N MET A 1 58.78 8.43 4.94
CA MET A 1 57.63 7.68 4.42
C MET A 1 56.59 7.59 5.52
N ILE A 2 55.42 8.21 5.35
CA ILE A 2 54.30 7.98 6.28
C ILE A 2 53.87 6.52 6.09
N SER A 3 53.96 5.72 7.15
CA SER A 3 53.54 4.32 7.10
C SER A 3 52.04 4.27 6.77
N TRP A 4 51.64 3.43 5.82
CA TRP A 4 50.24 3.24 5.42
C TRP A 4 49.31 2.95 6.62
N THR A 5 49.85 2.38 7.69
CA THR A 5 49.15 2.18 8.97
C THR A 5 48.70 3.49 9.64
N LEU A 6 49.53 4.54 9.60
CA LEU A 6 49.21 5.85 10.18
C LEU A 6 48.12 6.56 9.35
N ALA A 7 48.16 6.41 8.02
CA ALA A 7 47.12 6.96 7.14
C ALA A 7 45.76 6.29 7.36
N VAL A 8 45.73 4.96 7.49
CA VAL A 8 44.49 4.21 7.79
C VAL A 8 43.94 4.58 9.17
N PHE A 9 44.80 4.74 10.18
CA PHE A 9 44.38 5.15 11.52
C PHE A 9 43.80 6.56 11.56
N LEU A 10 44.40 7.51 10.85
CA LEU A 10 43.88 8.89 10.75
C LEU A 10 42.55 8.95 9.99
N LEU A 11 42.39 8.14 8.94
CA LEU A 11 41.10 7.98 8.23
C LEU A 11 40.03 7.41 9.16
N PHE A 12 40.36 6.37 9.94
CA PHE A 12 39.44 5.81 10.94
C PHE A 12 39.03 6.83 12.00
N LEU A 13 39.97 7.61 12.56
CA LEU A 13 39.65 8.67 13.52
C LEU A 13 38.80 9.80 12.89
N SER A 14 39.03 10.12 11.61
CA SER A 14 38.20 11.10 10.89
C SER A 14 36.77 10.61 10.70
N LEU A 15 36.59 9.34 10.33
CA LEU A 15 35.29 8.66 10.24
C LEU A 15 34.61 8.62 11.62
N LEU A 16 35.36 8.27 12.68
CA LEU A 16 34.85 8.24 14.04
C LEU A 16 34.36 9.64 14.48
N LYS A 17 35.11 10.70 14.19
CA LYS A 17 34.71 12.09 14.47
C LYS A 17 33.48 12.52 13.65
N ILE A 18 33.38 12.10 12.39
CA ILE A 18 32.20 12.36 11.55
C ILE A 18 30.97 11.63 12.12
N VAL A 19 31.14 10.37 12.54
CA VAL A 19 30.10 9.57 13.19
C VAL A 19 29.68 10.22 14.52
N GLN A 20 30.63 10.63 15.36
CA GLN A 20 30.38 11.33 16.62
C GLN A 20 29.66 12.67 16.40
N LYS A 21 30.07 13.47 15.41
CA LYS A 21 29.37 14.72 15.07
C LYS A 21 27.95 14.47 14.57
N LYS A 22 27.73 13.45 13.73
CA LYS A 22 26.40 13.06 13.27
C LYS A 22 25.53 12.53 14.41
N LEU A 23 26.10 11.76 15.33
CA LEU A 23 25.44 11.30 16.55
C LEU A 23 25.03 12.50 17.43
N ALA A 24 25.93 13.42 17.70
CA ALA A 24 25.66 14.61 18.52
C ALA A 24 24.62 15.54 17.86
N ALA A 25 24.68 15.74 16.55
CA ALA A 25 23.69 16.50 15.80
C ALA A 25 22.30 15.81 15.82
N SER A 26 22.26 14.48 15.74
CA SER A 26 21.02 13.71 15.89
C SER A 26 20.41 13.77 17.29
N VAL A 27 21.22 14.04 18.33
CA VAL A 27 20.74 14.18 19.71
C VAL A 27 20.21 15.59 19.97
N SER A 28 20.84 16.62 19.39
CA SER A 28 20.44 18.04 19.55
C SER A 28 19.07 18.39 18.96
N ASP A 29 18.68 17.77 17.84
CA ASP A 29 17.41 18.07 17.13
C ASP A 29 16.15 17.45 17.80
N SER A 30 16.31 16.84 18.98
CA SER A 30 15.26 16.08 19.70
C SER A 30 14.44 16.89 20.72
N SER A 31 14.55 18.21 20.74
CA SER A 31 13.95 19.09 21.78
C SER A 31 12.41 19.14 21.77
N LYS A 32 11.74 18.52 20.80
CA LYS A 32 10.40 17.92 20.95
C LYS A 32 10.54 16.43 20.64
N ALA A 33 10.26 15.55 21.60
CA ALA A 33 10.40 14.11 21.40
C ALA A 33 9.44 13.64 20.30
N THR A 34 9.94 13.46 19.07
CA THR A 34 9.16 12.89 17.97
C THR A 34 8.92 11.40 18.26
N PRO A 35 7.67 10.92 18.24
CA PRO A 35 7.39 9.52 18.54
C PRO A 35 8.03 8.60 17.50
N GLY A 36 8.87 7.68 17.94
CA GLY A 36 9.53 6.73 17.04
C GLY A 36 10.46 5.77 17.78
N PRO A 37 10.74 4.60 17.19
CA PRO A 37 11.72 3.67 17.73
C PRO A 37 13.14 4.22 17.68
N TRP A 38 14.05 3.51 18.35
CA TRP A 38 15.47 3.82 18.27
C TRP A 38 16.03 3.55 16.87
N LYS A 39 17.02 4.34 16.45
CA LYS A 39 17.60 4.32 15.11
C LYS A 39 19.11 4.11 15.13
N LEU A 40 19.63 3.37 14.14
CA LEU A 40 21.06 3.19 13.94
C LEU A 40 21.69 4.41 13.26
N PRO A 41 22.98 4.70 13.53
CA PRO A 41 23.73 5.68 12.75
C PRO A 41 23.74 5.30 11.27
N LEU A 42 23.56 6.30 10.39
CA LEU A 42 23.58 6.19 8.91
C LEU A 42 22.44 5.38 8.27
N LEU A 43 22.07 4.21 8.81
CA LEU A 43 21.01 3.36 8.27
C LEU A 43 19.61 3.75 8.76
N GLY A 44 19.54 4.45 9.89
CA GLY A 44 18.28 4.81 10.51
C GLY A 44 17.52 3.57 10.99
N HIS A 45 16.29 3.41 10.51
CA HIS A 45 15.36 2.35 10.91
C HIS A 45 15.29 1.18 9.93
N LEU A 46 15.94 1.27 8.77
CA LEU A 46 15.86 0.24 7.71
C LEU A 46 16.12 -1.19 8.24
N PRO A 47 17.13 -1.44 9.09
CA PRO A 47 17.40 -2.80 9.57
C PRO A 47 16.31 -3.38 10.48
N PHE A 48 15.42 -2.54 11.02
CA PHE A 48 14.38 -2.94 11.97
C PHE A 48 13.01 -3.15 11.32
N LEU A 49 12.84 -2.84 10.04
CA LEU A 49 11.55 -2.92 9.36
C LEU A 49 11.16 -4.36 8.98
N GLY A 50 12.16 -5.24 8.74
CA GLY A 50 11.95 -6.60 8.25
C GLY A 50 11.40 -6.65 6.82
N PHE A 51 10.95 -7.83 6.40
CA PHE A 51 10.38 -8.04 5.06
C PHE A 51 8.98 -7.45 4.88
N PHE A 52 8.23 -7.25 5.97
CA PHE A 52 6.87 -6.70 5.96
C PHE A 52 6.82 -5.37 6.75
N PRO A 53 7.38 -4.27 6.20
CA PRO A 53 7.49 -2.99 6.90
C PRO A 53 6.15 -2.44 7.39
N HIS A 54 5.06 -2.62 6.63
CA HIS A 54 3.74 -2.12 6.99
C HIS A 54 3.18 -2.81 8.26
N GLU A 55 3.42 -4.11 8.45
CA GLU A 55 3.07 -4.82 9.69
C GLU A 55 3.91 -4.32 10.86
N THR A 56 5.22 -4.16 10.67
CA THR A 56 6.14 -3.68 11.70
C THR A 56 5.76 -2.27 12.16
N MET A 57 5.47 -1.37 11.23
CA MET A 57 5.03 -0.01 11.51
C MET A 57 3.66 0.02 12.21
N LEU A 58 2.75 -0.90 11.86
CA LEU A 58 1.48 -1.06 12.58
C LEU A 58 1.71 -1.53 14.02
N LYS A 59 2.59 -2.50 14.26
CA LYS A 59 2.93 -2.94 15.63
C LYS A 59 3.50 -1.80 16.48
N TRP A 60 4.28 -0.92 15.86
CA TRP A 60 4.83 0.26 16.53
C TRP A 60 3.76 1.31 16.90
N LYS A 61 2.58 1.28 16.26
CA LYS A 61 1.44 2.18 16.58
C LYS A 61 1.06 2.12 18.06
N GLU A 62 1.09 0.93 18.67
CA GLU A 62 0.70 0.74 20.07
C GLU A 62 1.61 1.51 21.03
N LYS A 63 2.91 1.60 20.71
CA LYS A 63 3.92 2.21 21.58
C LYS A 63 4.14 3.70 21.30
N TYR A 64 4.13 4.10 20.03
CA TYR A 64 4.50 5.46 19.61
C TYR A 64 3.29 6.28 19.12
N GLY A 65 2.10 5.68 19.05
CA GLY A 65 0.90 6.33 18.56
C GLY A 65 0.74 6.25 17.03
N PRO A 66 -0.31 6.88 16.49
CA PRO A 66 -0.69 6.74 15.08
C PRO A 66 0.26 7.43 14.09
N ILE A 67 1.09 8.38 14.55
CA ILE A 67 2.06 9.09 13.72
C ILE A 67 3.46 8.74 14.23
N ILE A 68 4.27 8.11 13.38
CA ILE A 68 5.58 7.59 13.74
C ILE A 68 6.65 8.24 12.87
N PHE A 69 7.64 8.86 13.51
CA PHE A 69 8.79 9.46 12.87
C PHE A 69 9.90 8.42 12.70
N LEU A 70 10.34 8.25 11.47
CA LEU A 70 11.35 7.32 11.04
C LEU A 70 12.47 8.04 10.28
N GLN A 71 13.51 7.27 10.00
CA GLN A 71 14.70 7.69 9.25
C GLN A 71 15.04 6.50 8.37
N LEU A 72 14.89 6.64 7.06
CA LEU A 72 15.13 5.60 6.06
C LEU A 72 16.43 5.93 5.33
N GLY A 73 17.56 5.48 5.88
CA GLY A 73 18.88 5.92 5.42
C GLY A 73 19.07 7.43 5.58
N SER A 74 19.29 8.15 4.48
CA SER A 74 19.43 9.62 4.46
C SER A 74 18.09 10.38 4.51
N TYR A 75 16.96 9.70 4.36
CA TYR A 75 15.66 10.34 4.23
C TYR A 75 14.87 10.31 5.55
N PRO A 76 14.51 11.46 6.14
CA PRO A 76 13.54 11.48 7.23
C PRO A 76 12.17 11.07 6.70
N ALA A 77 11.40 10.34 7.51
CA ALA A 77 10.08 9.85 7.13
C ALA A 77 9.08 9.95 8.28
N VAL A 78 7.81 10.08 7.93
CA VAL A 78 6.66 10.03 8.83
C VAL A 78 5.68 9.02 8.27
N VAL A 79 5.32 8.04 9.10
CA VAL A 79 4.33 7.01 8.77
C VAL A 79 3.08 7.25 9.58
N ILE A 80 1.94 7.28 8.90
CA ILE A 80 0.62 7.49 9.50
C ILE A 80 -0.14 6.17 9.46
N ASN A 81 -0.48 5.64 10.64
CA ASN A 81 -1.11 4.32 10.83
C ASN A 81 -2.61 4.44 11.23
N ASP A 82 -3.29 5.49 10.76
CA ASP A 82 -4.70 5.76 11.05
C ASP A 82 -5.40 6.29 9.79
N GLY A 83 -6.52 5.68 9.40
CA GLY A 83 -7.21 6.00 8.15
C GLY A 83 -7.71 7.44 8.06
N ALA A 84 -8.24 8.00 9.15
CA ALA A 84 -8.72 9.37 9.16
C ALA A 84 -7.56 10.36 9.01
N LEU A 85 -6.44 10.08 9.70
CA LEU A 85 -5.23 10.90 9.59
C LEU A 85 -4.56 10.77 8.22
N ILE A 86 -4.55 9.59 7.60
CA ILE A 86 -4.05 9.39 6.23
C ILE A 86 -4.83 10.27 5.26
N LYS A 87 -6.18 10.26 5.36
CA LYS A 87 -7.03 11.11 4.53
C LYS A 87 -6.75 12.60 4.72
N ALA A 88 -6.52 13.04 5.95
CA ALA A 88 -6.15 14.42 6.26
C ALA A 88 -4.77 14.80 5.72
N ALA A 89 -3.79 13.89 5.82
CA ALA A 89 -2.42 14.13 5.38
C ALA A 89 -2.29 14.28 3.86
N PHE A 90 -3.10 13.56 3.06
CA PHE A 90 -3.08 13.68 1.60
C PHE A 90 -3.75 14.95 1.05
N VAL A 91 -4.24 15.83 1.92
CA VAL A 91 -4.67 17.20 1.56
C VAL A 91 -3.52 18.21 1.73
N LEU A 92 -2.44 17.84 2.45
CA LEU A 92 -1.29 18.71 2.67
C LEU A 92 -0.53 19.00 1.36
N LYS A 93 0.27 20.08 1.37
CA LYS A 93 1.18 20.43 0.28
C LYS A 93 2.34 19.44 0.24
N VAL A 94 2.10 18.29 -0.37
CA VAL A 94 3.09 17.24 -0.55
C VAL A 94 3.25 16.92 -2.04
N GLN A 95 4.48 16.67 -2.48
CA GLN A 95 4.80 16.27 -3.85
C GLN A 95 5.20 14.79 -3.91
N PRO A 96 4.94 14.05 -4.99
CA PRO A 96 5.43 12.67 -5.11
C PRO A 96 6.95 12.59 -4.91
N PHE A 97 7.42 11.52 -4.29
CA PHE A 97 8.85 11.30 -4.11
C PHE A 97 9.58 11.21 -5.45
N ARG A 98 10.70 11.93 -5.53
CA ARG A 98 11.26 12.47 -6.76
C ARG A 98 12.39 11.60 -7.34
N LEU A 99 12.15 10.30 -7.57
CA LEU A 99 13.19 9.37 -8.05
C LEU A 99 13.64 9.62 -9.50
N TYR A 100 12.75 10.07 -10.38
CA TYR A 100 13.01 10.15 -11.83
C TYR A 100 13.70 11.43 -12.33
N TRP A 101 14.07 12.36 -11.44
CA TRP A 101 14.60 13.64 -11.90
C TRP A 101 16.08 13.59 -12.29
N LEU A 102 16.81 12.57 -11.84
CA LEU A 102 18.17 12.34 -12.30
C LEU A 102 18.20 12.06 -13.82
N SER A 103 17.29 11.24 -14.36
CA SER A 103 17.23 10.97 -15.80
C SER A 103 16.76 12.18 -16.60
N LEU A 104 15.78 12.93 -16.11
CA LEU A 104 15.32 14.21 -16.70
C LEU A 104 16.42 15.27 -16.78
N TYR A 105 17.28 15.35 -15.76
CA TYR A 105 18.34 16.36 -15.67
C TYR A 105 19.58 16.01 -16.52
N PHE A 106 19.90 14.72 -16.63
CA PHE A 106 21.07 14.26 -17.40
C PHE A 106 20.76 13.91 -18.86
N PHE A 107 19.51 13.57 -19.22
CA PHE A 107 19.15 13.10 -20.56
C PHE A 107 17.78 13.63 -21.05
N PRO A 108 17.59 14.96 -21.16
CA PRO A 108 16.29 15.55 -21.51
C PRO A 108 15.78 15.15 -22.91
N ASN A 109 16.66 15.11 -23.92
CA ASN A 109 16.28 14.77 -25.29
C ASN A 109 15.88 13.29 -25.43
N TRP A 110 16.65 12.38 -24.80
CA TRP A 110 16.32 10.96 -24.76
C TRP A 110 14.96 10.70 -24.11
N LEU A 111 14.64 11.42 -23.04
CA LEU A 111 13.37 11.26 -22.35
C LEU A 111 12.19 11.77 -23.20
N ILE A 112 12.35 12.89 -23.92
CA ILE A 112 11.31 13.39 -24.83
C ILE A 112 11.07 12.40 -25.97
N GLU A 113 12.13 11.90 -26.60
CA GLU A 113 12.07 10.91 -27.68
C GLU A 113 11.41 9.59 -27.24
N ASN A 114 11.59 9.22 -25.96
CA ASN A 114 11.01 8.00 -25.39
C ASN A 114 9.76 8.26 -24.53
N ALA A 115 9.25 9.49 -24.46
CA ALA A 115 8.21 9.88 -23.49
C ALA A 115 6.94 9.04 -23.67
N VAL A 116 6.52 8.85 -24.93
CA VAL A 116 5.35 8.02 -25.27
C VAL A 116 5.59 6.57 -24.85
N ARG A 117 6.77 6.01 -25.16
CA ARG A 117 7.13 4.64 -24.80
C ARG A 117 7.14 4.43 -23.30
N ILE A 118 7.76 5.34 -22.54
CA ILE A 118 7.82 5.27 -21.08
C ILE A 118 6.42 5.41 -20.47
N SER A 119 5.63 6.37 -20.95
CA SER A 119 4.25 6.57 -20.46
C SER A 119 3.38 5.33 -20.69
N LEU A 120 3.52 4.68 -21.85
CA LEU A 120 2.81 3.42 -22.14
C LEU A 120 3.27 2.29 -21.22
N LEU A 121 4.58 2.16 -20.99
CA LEU A 121 5.12 1.14 -20.09
C LEU A 121 4.68 1.38 -18.64
N GLU A 122 4.67 2.61 -18.16
CA GLU A 122 4.19 2.95 -16.81
C GLU A 122 2.68 2.68 -16.66
N LEU A 123 1.89 3.05 -17.67
CA LEU A 123 0.44 2.79 -17.68
C LEU A 123 0.15 1.28 -17.65
N LEU A 124 0.86 0.51 -18.47
CA LEU A 124 0.73 -0.96 -18.50
C LEU A 124 1.20 -1.59 -17.20
N ALA A 125 2.37 -1.20 -16.68
CA ALA A 125 2.91 -1.75 -15.44
C ALA A 125 1.98 -1.49 -14.25
N ALA A 126 1.47 -0.27 -14.12
CA ALA A 126 0.55 0.09 -13.04
C ALA A 126 -0.78 -0.69 -13.11
N GLY A 127 -1.31 -0.89 -14.33
CA GLY A 127 -2.59 -1.56 -14.54
C GLY A 127 -2.53 -3.09 -14.56
N VAL A 128 -1.42 -3.69 -15.00
CA VAL A 128 -1.28 -5.15 -15.10
C VAL A 128 -0.98 -5.75 -13.73
N ASP A 129 0.10 -5.30 -13.07
CA ASP A 129 0.61 -5.93 -11.85
C ASP A 129 -0.42 -5.90 -10.71
N THR A 130 -1.09 -4.75 -10.54
CA THR A 130 -2.11 -4.58 -9.49
C THR A 130 -3.36 -5.42 -9.73
N ASN A 131 -3.85 -5.48 -10.97
CA ASN A 131 -5.05 -6.25 -11.30
C ASN A 131 -4.79 -7.75 -11.25
N SER A 132 -3.68 -8.25 -11.83
CA SER A 132 -3.38 -9.68 -11.83
C SER A 132 -3.24 -10.20 -10.40
N SER A 133 -2.48 -9.52 -9.54
CA SER A 133 -2.34 -9.92 -8.14
C SER A 133 -3.66 -9.81 -7.37
N THR A 134 -4.51 -8.82 -7.67
CA THR A 134 -5.85 -8.75 -7.05
C THR A 134 -6.74 -9.93 -7.47
N LEU A 135 -6.68 -10.35 -8.74
CA LEU A 135 -7.41 -11.53 -9.23
C LEU A 135 -6.88 -12.84 -8.63
N GLU A 136 -5.57 -12.97 -8.46
CA GLU A 136 -4.97 -14.14 -7.79
C GLU A 136 -5.47 -14.24 -6.35
N TRP A 137 -5.50 -13.13 -5.61
CA TRP A 137 -6.08 -13.10 -4.26
C TRP A 137 -7.59 -13.35 -4.24
N LEU A 138 -8.32 -12.85 -5.23
CA LEU A 138 -9.75 -13.16 -5.36
C LEU A 138 -9.95 -14.67 -5.49
N ILE A 139 -9.20 -15.32 -6.38
CA ILE A 139 -9.23 -16.78 -6.56
C ILE A 139 -8.85 -17.49 -5.25
N TYR A 140 -7.79 -17.03 -4.58
CA TYR A 140 -7.37 -17.56 -3.28
C TYR A 140 -8.52 -17.55 -2.27
N TYR A 141 -9.22 -16.42 -2.12
CA TYR A 141 -10.31 -16.30 -1.17
C TYR A 141 -11.57 -17.07 -1.59
N LEU A 142 -11.87 -17.16 -2.89
CA LEU A 142 -12.99 -17.97 -3.38
C LEU A 142 -12.79 -19.47 -3.12
N VAL A 143 -11.54 -19.94 -3.23
CA VAL A 143 -11.18 -21.32 -2.92
C VAL A 143 -11.15 -21.56 -1.41
N LYS A 144 -10.59 -20.63 -0.64
CA LYS A 144 -10.53 -20.72 0.83
C LYS A 144 -11.91 -20.66 1.49
N TYR A 145 -12.87 -19.95 0.90
CA TYR A 145 -14.22 -19.74 1.42
C TYR A 145 -15.28 -20.20 0.40
N PRO A 146 -15.51 -21.52 0.24
CA PRO A 146 -16.47 -22.05 -0.75
C PRO A 146 -17.90 -21.50 -0.59
N GLN A 147 -18.33 -21.24 0.65
CA GLN A 147 -19.63 -20.63 0.92
C GLN A 147 -19.77 -19.21 0.36
N VAL A 148 -18.67 -18.46 0.31
CA VAL A 148 -18.66 -17.11 -0.29
C VAL A 148 -18.77 -17.22 -1.81
N GLN A 149 -18.07 -18.21 -2.39
CA GLN A 149 -18.14 -18.51 -3.81
C GLN A 149 -19.55 -18.90 -4.24
N GLU A 150 -20.20 -19.84 -3.55
CA GLU A 150 -21.56 -20.27 -3.93
C GLU A 150 -22.58 -19.13 -3.89
N LYS A 151 -22.54 -18.28 -2.85
CA LYS A 151 -23.42 -17.10 -2.79
C LYS A 151 -23.23 -16.16 -3.97
N ALA A 152 -21.99 -15.91 -4.38
CA ALA A 152 -21.71 -15.08 -5.54
C ALA A 152 -22.24 -15.72 -6.82
N VAL A 153 -22.10 -17.04 -6.98
CA VAL A 153 -22.65 -17.70 -8.16
C VAL A 153 -24.18 -17.72 -8.18
N GLU A 154 -24.82 -17.96 -7.03
CA GLU A 154 -26.27 -17.88 -6.90
C GLU A 154 -26.80 -16.51 -7.37
N GLU A 155 -26.16 -15.42 -6.93
CA GLU A 155 -26.51 -14.06 -7.38
C GLU A 155 -26.32 -13.89 -8.89
N ILE A 156 -25.16 -14.31 -9.43
CA ILE A 156 -24.85 -14.19 -10.86
C ILE A 156 -25.85 -14.97 -11.71
N HIS A 157 -26.13 -16.23 -11.37
CA HIS A 157 -27.04 -17.08 -12.13
C HIS A 157 -28.48 -16.59 -12.03
N ALA A 158 -28.90 -16.06 -10.88
CA ALA A 158 -30.23 -15.47 -10.72
C ALA A 158 -30.41 -14.20 -11.58
N ALA A 159 -29.39 -13.35 -11.67
CA ALA A 159 -29.49 -12.07 -12.37
C ALA A 159 -29.21 -12.17 -13.88
N LEU A 160 -28.24 -12.99 -14.30
CA LEU A 160 -27.73 -13.03 -15.68
C LEU A 160 -27.96 -14.38 -16.39
N GLY A 161 -28.29 -15.43 -15.64
CA GLY A 161 -28.29 -16.80 -16.14
C GLY A 161 -26.88 -17.26 -16.53
N THR A 162 -26.80 -18.28 -17.38
CA THR A 162 -25.52 -18.91 -17.80
C THR A 162 -25.08 -18.53 -19.22
N ASN A 163 -25.98 -17.99 -20.06
CA ASN A 163 -25.72 -17.75 -21.49
C ASN A 163 -25.49 -16.28 -21.84
N THR A 164 -25.61 -15.37 -20.86
CA THR A 164 -25.45 -13.92 -21.07
C THR A 164 -24.07 -13.48 -20.64
N PHE A 165 -23.31 -12.85 -21.52
CA PHE A 165 -22.02 -12.28 -21.17
C PHE A 165 -22.15 -11.09 -20.21
N PRO A 166 -21.38 -11.03 -19.11
CA PRO A 166 -21.40 -9.91 -18.18
C PRO A 166 -20.96 -8.60 -18.84
N ARG A 167 -21.60 -7.49 -18.45
CA ARG A 167 -21.28 -6.13 -18.89
C ARG A 167 -21.11 -5.21 -17.68
N TYR A 168 -20.42 -4.09 -17.88
CA TYR A 168 -20.22 -3.09 -16.83
C TYR A 168 -21.54 -2.56 -16.25
N SER A 169 -22.61 -2.50 -17.05
CA SER A 169 -23.93 -2.06 -16.61
C SER A 169 -24.59 -3.03 -15.63
N ASP A 170 -24.15 -4.30 -15.60
CA ASP A 170 -24.80 -5.33 -14.77
C ASP A 170 -24.34 -5.24 -13.30
N ARG A 171 -23.31 -4.45 -12.99
CA ARG A 171 -22.78 -4.18 -11.64
C ARG A 171 -23.87 -3.78 -10.64
N VAL A 172 -24.84 -2.98 -11.08
CA VAL A 172 -25.94 -2.49 -10.22
C VAL A 172 -26.89 -3.61 -9.76
N ASN A 173 -26.88 -4.75 -10.44
CA ASN A 173 -27.72 -5.91 -10.14
C ASN A 173 -26.96 -7.02 -9.40
N LEU A 174 -25.65 -6.86 -9.17
CA LEU A 174 -24.80 -7.85 -8.49
C LEU A 174 -24.12 -7.25 -7.23
N PRO A 175 -24.90 -6.76 -6.25
CA PRO A 175 -24.35 -6.13 -5.05
C PRO A 175 -23.44 -7.06 -4.22
N TYR A 176 -23.71 -8.36 -4.17
CA TYR A 176 -22.85 -9.31 -3.46
C TYR A 176 -21.52 -9.52 -4.20
N CYS A 177 -21.51 -9.58 -5.54
CA CYS A 177 -20.25 -9.57 -6.31
C CYS A 177 -19.43 -8.29 -6.09
N GLU A 178 -20.07 -7.12 -6.02
CA GLU A 178 -19.37 -5.89 -5.67
C GLU A 178 -18.79 -5.94 -4.25
N ALA A 179 -19.58 -6.42 -3.29
CA ALA A 179 -19.16 -6.60 -1.91
C ALA A 179 -17.97 -7.57 -1.79
N LEU A 180 -17.97 -8.65 -2.58
CA LEU A 180 -16.87 -9.60 -2.70
C LEU A 180 -15.59 -8.90 -3.18
N LEU A 181 -15.67 -8.12 -4.26
CA LEU A 181 -14.51 -7.38 -4.79
C LEU A 181 -13.99 -6.35 -3.79
N LEU A 182 -14.88 -5.64 -3.10
CA LEU A 182 -14.51 -4.69 -2.05
C LEU A 182 -13.79 -5.38 -0.88
N GLU A 183 -14.27 -6.54 -0.47
CA GLU A 183 -13.61 -7.32 0.59
C GLU A 183 -12.26 -7.87 0.13
N THR A 184 -12.12 -8.32 -1.12
CA THR A 184 -10.81 -8.66 -1.70
C THR A 184 -9.87 -7.46 -1.68
N LEU A 185 -10.31 -6.29 -2.14
CA LEU A 185 -9.49 -5.08 -2.18
C LEU A 185 -9.06 -4.62 -0.78
N ARG A 186 -9.96 -4.68 0.21
CA ARG A 186 -9.67 -4.35 1.61
C ARG A 186 -8.69 -5.36 2.19
N LYS A 187 -9.02 -6.65 2.11
CA LYS A 187 -8.31 -7.72 2.81
C LYS A 187 -6.87 -7.86 2.33
N THR A 188 -6.66 -7.80 1.02
CA THR A 188 -5.33 -7.89 0.41
C THR A 188 -4.50 -6.66 0.66
N THR A 189 -5.13 -5.46 0.64
CA THR A 189 -4.42 -4.18 0.63
C THR A 189 -3.26 -4.22 -0.37
N ILE A 190 -3.57 -4.38 -1.65
CA ILE A 190 -2.60 -4.73 -2.69
C ILE A 190 -1.32 -3.87 -2.67
N VAL A 191 -1.43 -2.59 -2.30
CA VAL A 191 -0.27 -1.75 -1.96
C VAL A 191 -0.39 -1.34 -0.47
N PRO A 192 0.32 -2.03 0.46
CA PRO A 192 0.15 -1.81 1.91
C PRO A 192 0.55 -0.42 2.42
N LEU A 193 1.53 0.21 1.77
CA LEU A 193 1.97 1.58 2.05
C LEU A 193 1.61 2.48 0.87
N SER A 194 1.04 3.64 1.13
CA SER A 194 0.78 4.62 0.08
C SER A 194 2.06 5.02 -0.65
N LEU A 195 1.93 5.53 -1.88
CA LEU A 195 3.06 6.15 -2.57
C LEU A 195 3.70 7.25 -1.70
N PRO A 196 5.04 7.29 -1.60
CA PRO A 196 5.72 8.27 -0.77
C PRO A 196 5.53 9.69 -1.32
N HIS A 197 5.26 10.63 -0.43
CA HIS A 197 5.26 12.05 -0.76
C HIS A 197 6.31 12.80 0.07
N ASN A 198 6.85 13.91 -0.44
CA ASN A 198 7.72 14.82 0.31
C ASN A 198 6.94 16.04 0.77
N ALA A 199 7.11 16.43 2.03
CA ALA A 199 6.67 17.73 2.54
C ALA A 199 7.36 18.86 1.77
N LEU A 200 6.58 19.77 1.17
CA LEU A 200 7.11 20.89 0.37
C LEU A 200 7.69 22.02 1.23
N GLU A 201 7.17 22.16 2.44
CA GLU A 201 7.49 23.19 3.42
C GLU A 201 7.30 22.61 4.82
N ASP A 202 7.90 23.26 5.82
CA ASP A 202 7.65 22.94 7.21
C ASP A 202 6.16 23.07 7.51
N THR A 203 5.54 21.98 7.95
CA THR A 203 4.08 21.88 8.09
C THR A 203 3.73 21.36 9.47
N GLU A 204 2.88 22.08 10.21
CA GLU A 204 2.30 21.55 11.44
C GLU A 204 1.15 20.58 11.10
N PHE A 205 1.23 19.36 11.62
CA PHE A 205 0.22 18.34 11.44
C PHE A 205 0.00 17.58 12.75
N GLN A 206 -1.24 17.62 13.26
CA GLN A 206 -1.63 16.93 14.50
C GLN A 206 -0.70 17.27 15.70
N GLY A 207 -0.26 18.51 15.81
CA GLY A 207 0.63 18.98 16.88
C GLY A 207 2.12 18.67 16.66
N PHE A 208 2.48 18.02 15.56
CA PHE A 208 3.88 17.75 15.18
C PHE A 208 4.34 18.66 14.05
N LEU A 209 5.60 19.08 14.10
CA LEU A 209 6.23 19.79 13.00
C LEU A 209 6.86 18.79 12.03
N ILE A 210 6.30 18.67 10.84
CA ILE A 210 6.88 17.89 9.73
C ILE A 210 7.78 18.83 8.95
N LYS A 211 9.10 18.65 9.05
CA LYS A 211 10.08 19.46 8.32
C LYS A 211 9.97 19.22 6.82
N LYS A 212 10.30 20.24 6.03
CA LYS A 212 10.48 20.14 4.57
C LYS A 212 11.36 18.94 4.20
N ASP A 213 11.06 18.33 3.05
CA ASP A 213 11.74 17.16 2.48
C ASP A 213 11.60 15.87 3.30
N THR A 214 10.74 15.86 4.33
CA THR A 214 10.35 14.64 5.05
C THR A 214 9.39 13.82 4.20
N LEU A 215 9.67 12.52 4.07
CA LEU A 215 8.78 11.55 3.44
C LEU A 215 7.51 11.38 4.29
N VAL A 216 6.35 11.35 3.66
CA VAL A 216 5.05 11.11 4.28
C VAL A 216 4.44 9.88 3.63
N LEU A 217 4.15 8.87 4.44
CA LEU A 217 3.61 7.57 4.05
C LEU A 217 2.35 7.28 4.87
N GLY A 218 1.26 6.93 4.20
CA GLY A 218 0.09 6.33 4.83
C GLY A 218 0.23 4.81 4.85
N ASN A 219 0.03 4.19 6.01
CA ASN A 219 -0.08 2.74 6.12
C ASN A 219 -1.53 2.32 5.81
N LEU A 220 -1.80 1.99 4.55
CA LEU A 220 -3.13 1.58 4.10
C LEU A 220 -3.53 0.24 4.73
N TYR A 221 -2.56 -0.64 5.01
CA TYR A 221 -2.81 -1.89 5.72
C TYR A 221 -3.33 -1.64 7.14
N ALA A 222 -2.78 -0.64 7.83
CA ALA A 222 -3.31 -0.22 9.13
C ALA A 222 -4.76 0.28 9.04
N ALA A 223 -5.11 1.01 7.98
CA ALA A 223 -6.47 1.50 7.77
C ALA A 223 -7.47 0.38 7.45
N HIS A 224 -7.07 -0.63 6.66
CA HIS A 224 -7.91 -1.78 6.31
C HIS A 224 -8.04 -2.85 7.39
N ASN A 225 -7.18 -2.79 8.42
CA ASN A 225 -7.18 -3.72 9.55
C ASN A 225 -7.46 -3.01 10.89
N ASP A 226 -7.94 -1.76 10.89
CA ASP A 226 -8.28 -1.06 12.13
C ASP A 226 -9.51 -1.73 12.80
N PRO A 227 -9.36 -2.32 14.00
CA PRO A 227 -10.45 -3.03 14.67
C PRO A 227 -11.59 -2.11 15.10
N LYS A 228 -11.40 -0.78 15.14
CA LYS A 228 -12.47 0.18 15.43
C LYS A 228 -13.45 0.34 14.26
N ILE A 229 -13.00 0.03 13.05
CA ILE A 229 -13.76 0.19 11.81
C ILE A 229 -14.18 -1.17 11.27
N TRP A 230 -13.26 -2.13 11.27
CA TRP A 230 -13.44 -3.45 10.68
C TRP A 230 -13.61 -4.49 11.78
N ALA A 231 -14.87 -4.77 12.12
CA ALA A 231 -15.22 -5.90 12.98
C ALA A 231 -14.68 -7.20 12.36
N ASP A 232 -13.90 -7.94 13.16
CA ASP A 232 -13.18 -9.14 12.72
C ASP A 232 -12.42 -8.93 11.39
N ALA A 233 -11.51 -7.94 11.36
CA ALA A 233 -10.69 -7.63 10.19
C ALA A 233 -9.91 -8.83 9.63
N GLY A 234 -9.65 -9.83 10.48
CA GLY A 234 -8.98 -11.09 10.20
C GLY A 234 -9.77 -12.03 9.28
N SER A 235 -11.10 -12.00 9.31
CA SER A 235 -11.94 -12.82 8.44
C SER A 235 -12.21 -12.16 7.09
N PHE A 236 -12.58 -13.01 6.12
CA PHE A 236 -13.04 -12.60 4.81
C PHE A 236 -14.57 -12.67 4.78
N HIS A 237 -15.23 -11.51 4.84
CA HIS A 237 -16.69 -11.42 4.98
C HIS A 237 -17.25 -10.31 4.08
N PRO A 238 -17.60 -10.64 2.82
CA PRO A 238 -18.19 -9.68 1.88
C PRO A 238 -19.41 -8.95 2.42
N GLU A 239 -20.25 -9.62 3.22
CA GLU A 239 -21.51 -9.07 3.72
C GLU A 239 -21.34 -7.81 4.57
N ARG A 240 -20.13 -7.49 5.05
CA ARG A 240 -19.84 -6.21 5.72
C ARG A 240 -20.08 -4.99 4.82
N PHE A 241 -20.10 -5.18 3.50
CA PHE A 241 -20.39 -4.13 2.53
C PHE A 241 -21.86 -4.07 2.12
N LEU A 242 -22.71 -4.92 2.68
CA LEU A 242 -24.14 -4.94 2.40
C LEU A 242 -24.95 -4.30 3.54
N ASP A 243 -26.06 -3.69 3.20
CA ASP A 243 -27.09 -3.26 4.16
C ASP A 243 -28.14 -4.36 4.37
N ASP A 244 -29.11 -4.12 5.26
CA ASP A 244 -30.18 -5.08 5.57
C ASP A 244 -31.06 -5.43 4.35
N ASN A 245 -31.00 -4.63 3.27
CA ASN A 245 -31.71 -4.87 2.02
C ASN A 245 -30.84 -5.56 0.96
N GLY A 246 -29.61 -5.95 1.29
CA GLY A 246 -28.67 -6.57 0.36
C GLY A 246 -28.06 -5.60 -0.65
N LYS A 247 -28.10 -4.28 -0.41
CA LYS A 247 -27.45 -3.27 -1.26
C LYS A 247 -26.10 -2.84 -0.68
N LEU A 248 -25.22 -2.33 -1.53
CA LEU A 248 -23.94 -1.77 -1.06
C LEU A 248 -24.17 -0.64 -0.05
N ASN A 249 -23.49 -0.75 1.08
CA ASN A 249 -23.55 0.22 2.17
C ASN A 249 -22.39 1.25 2.07
N LYS A 250 -22.32 2.16 3.05
CA LYS A 250 -21.34 3.27 3.06
C LYS A 250 -19.90 2.83 3.32
N MET A 251 -19.65 1.57 3.68
CA MET A 251 -18.30 1.05 3.94
C MET A 251 -17.43 1.01 2.68
N GLU A 252 -18.01 1.03 1.49
CA GLU A 252 -17.23 1.17 0.25
C GLU A 252 -16.32 2.42 0.29
N ALA A 253 -16.83 3.54 0.82
CA ALA A 253 -16.16 4.83 0.77
C ALA A 253 -14.93 4.94 1.70
N ILE A 254 -14.73 3.96 2.59
CA ILE A 254 -13.60 3.91 3.52
C ILE A 254 -12.50 2.94 3.08
N VAL A 255 -12.73 2.14 2.03
CA VAL A 255 -11.70 1.28 1.43
C VAL A 255 -10.72 2.15 0.65
N MET A 256 -9.45 2.15 1.06
CA MET A 256 -8.40 3.02 0.53
C MET A 256 -7.45 2.30 -0.44
N SER A 257 -7.84 1.18 -1.05
CA SER A 257 -7.01 0.43 -2.00
C SER A 257 -6.61 1.26 -3.24
N PHE A 258 -7.42 2.26 -3.59
CA PHE A 258 -7.14 3.22 -4.67
C PHE A 258 -6.65 4.58 -4.15
N SER A 259 -6.18 4.64 -2.90
CA SER A 259 -5.81 5.89 -2.21
C SER A 259 -6.96 6.89 -2.10
N THR A 260 -6.67 8.15 -1.75
CA THR A 260 -7.64 9.24 -1.59
C THR A 260 -7.04 10.59 -1.95
N GLY A 261 -7.88 11.63 -2.07
CA GLY A 261 -7.46 13.00 -2.35
C GLY A 261 -7.01 13.25 -3.79
N LYS A 262 -6.15 14.26 -3.99
CA LYS A 262 -5.69 14.71 -5.32
C LYS A 262 -4.86 13.66 -6.09
N ARG A 263 -4.34 12.66 -5.38
CA ARG A 263 -3.53 11.57 -5.91
C ARG A 263 -4.27 10.22 -5.83
N LYS A 264 -5.60 10.25 -5.73
CA LYS A 264 -6.44 9.07 -5.90
C LYS A 264 -6.14 8.41 -7.25
N CYS A 265 -6.13 7.08 -7.29
CA CYS A 265 -5.78 6.31 -8.47
C CYS A 265 -6.62 6.73 -9.67
N ILE A 266 -5.96 7.20 -10.73
CA ILE A 266 -6.62 7.56 -11.99
C ILE A 266 -7.26 6.34 -12.68
N GLY A 267 -6.73 5.13 -12.41
CA GLY A 267 -7.19 3.88 -12.98
C GLY A 267 -8.31 3.18 -12.22
N GLU A 268 -8.84 3.73 -11.12
CA GLU A 268 -9.82 3.03 -10.26
C GLU A 268 -11.03 2.51 -11.04
N ASN A 269 -11.65 3.36 -11.87
CA ASN A 269 -12.83 2.95 -12.63
C ASN A 269 -12.51 1.82 -13.61
N LEU A 270 -11.35 1.88 -14.27
CA LEU A 270 -10.92 0.84 -15.20
C LEU A 270 -10.64 -0.48 -14.46
N ALA A 271 -9.89 -0.41 -13.35
CA ALA A 271 -9.55 -1.57 -12.54
C ALA A 271 -10.80 -2.26 -11.96
N ARG A 272 -11.71 -1.51 -11.32
CA ARG A 272 -12.96 -2.07 -10.78
C ARG A 272 -13.81 -2.74 -11.85
N ASN A 273 -13.91 -2.13 -13.02
CA ASN A 273 -14.64 -2.68 -14.16
C ASN A 273 -13.99 -3.97 -14.69
N GLN A 274 -12.66 -4.01 -14.80
CA GLN A 274 -11.93 -5.22 -15.22
C GLN A 274 -12.07 -6.34 -14.20
N LEU A 275 -11.81 -6.06 -12.92
CA LEU A 275 -11.94 -7.02 -11.83
C LEU A 275 -13.36 -7.61 -11.77
N PHE A 276 -14.38 -6.76 -11.93
CA PHE A 276 -15.77 -7.21 -12.00
C PHE A 276 -16.04 -8.15 -13.16
N LEU A 277 -15.66 -7.77 -14.38
CA LEU A 277 -15.88 -8.64 -15.54
C LEU A 277 -15.16 -9.98 -15.39
N PHE A 278 -13.91 -9.98 -14.93
CA PHE A 278 -13.17 -11.21 -14.72
C PHE A 278 -13.82 -12.09 -13.64
N ALA A 279 -14.12 -11.52 -12.47
CA ALA A 279 -14.75 -12.22 -11.36
C ALA A 279 -16.08 -12.86 -11.77
N VAL A 280 -16.99 -12.06 -12.34
CA VAL A 280 -18.31 -12.53 -12.74
C VAL A 280 -18.21 -13.57 -13.87
N SER A 281 -17.37 -13.34 -14.87
CA SER A 281 -17.21 -14.30 -15.98
C SER A 281 -16.63 -15.63 -15.49
N ILE A 282 -15.67 -15.60 -14.57
CA ILE A 282 -15.11 -16.83 -13.98
C ILE A 282 -16.18 -17.56 -13.19
N LEU A 283 -16.87 -16.88 -12.27
CA LEU A 283 -17.86 -17.47 -11.38
C LEU A 283 -19.14 -17.95 -12.11
N GLN A 284 -19.52 -17.28 -13.20
CA GLN A 284 -20.65 -17.69 -14.02
C GLN A 284 -20.40 -19.06 -14.66
N ASN A 285 -19.15 -19.36 -15.04
CA ASN A 285 -18.79 -20.51 -15.87
C ASN A 285 -18.06 -21.63 -15.12
N TYR A 286 -17.44 -21.32 -13.97
CA TYR A 286 -16.56 -22.24 -13.27
C TYR A 286 -16.85 -22.29 -11.77
N ARG A 287 -16.52 -23.43 -11.17
CA ARG A 287 -16.35 -23.60 -9.73
C ARG A 287 -14.88 -23.86 -9.43
N LEU A 288 -14.31 -23.06 -8.55
CA LEU A 288 -12.92 -23.09 -8.15
C LEU A 288 -12.75 -23.94 -6.90
N GLN A 289 -11.82 -24.88 -6.95
CA GLN A 289 -11.49 -25.78 -5.84
C GLN A 289 -9.98 -25.87 -5.68
N ALA A 290 -9.51 -26.01 -4.44
CA ALA A 290 -8.10 -26.25 -4.16
C ALA A 290 -7.73 -27.67 -4.57
N THR A 291 -6.67 -27.81 -5.36
CA THR A 291 -6.08 -29.13 -5.69
C THR A 291 -5.01 -29.55 -4.68
N SER A 292 -4.47 -28.60 -3.92
CA SER A 292 -3.37 -28.76 -2.99
C SER A 292 -3.58 -27.86 -1.77
N GLN A 293 -2.62 -27.90 -0.83
CA GLN A 293 -2.64 -26.99 0.31
C GLN A 293 -2.51 -25.54 -0.17
N LEU A 294 -3.40 -24.67 0.31
CA LEU A 294 -3.35 -23.25 -0.04
C LEU A 294 -2.03 -22.62 0.41
N PRO A 295 -1.45 -21.72 -0.40
CA PRO A 295 -0.28 -20.95 -0.03
C PRO A 295 -0.53 -20.07 1.22
N SER A 296 0.55 -19.54 1.77
CA SER A 296 0.48 -18.64 2.92
C SER A 296 -0.32 -17.37 2.59
N GLU A 297 -1.26 -17.00 3.47
CA GLU A 297 -2.00 -15.72 3.37
C GLU A 297 -1.13 -14.48 3.55
N ARG A 298 0.13 -14.66 3.95
CA ARG A 298 1.07 -13.55 4.09
C ARG A 298 1.55 -13.03 2.75
N GLY A 299 1.52 -13.86 1.70
CA GLY A 299 1.97 -13.50 0.36
C GLY A 299 3.45 -13.11 0.27
N VAL A 300 3.81 -12.58 -0.89
CA VAL A 300 5.16 -12.06 -1.20
C VAL A 300 5.06 -10.56 -1.41
N LEU A 301 5.76 -9.78 -0.58
CA LEU A 301 5.74 -8.32 -0.67
C LEU A 301 6.81 -7.81 -1.65
N GLY A 302 6.35 -7.23 -2.77
CA GLY A 302 7.12 -6.36 -3.65
C GLY A 302 6.65 -4.92 -3.53
N ILE A 303 6.40 -4.27 -4.68
CA ILE A 303 5.58 -3.04 -4.70
C ILE A 303 4.13 -3.38 -4.36
N THR A 304 3.65 -4.48 -4.94
CA THR A 304 2.36 -5.10 -4.67
C THR A 304 2.53 -6.29 -3.71
N LEU A 305 1.47 -6.62 -2.98
CA LEU A 305 1.39 -7.85 -2.20
C LEU A 305 0.82 -8.97 -3.09
N ALA A 306 1.68 -9.83 -3.60
CA ALA A 306 1.27 -10.94 -4.48
C ALA A 306 0.95 -12.20 -3.67
N CYS A 307 0.10 -13.07 -4.22
CA CYS A 307 -0.09 -14.41 -3.70
C CYS A 307 1.19 -15.23 -3.94
N GLU A 308 1.54 -16.14 -3.02
CA GLU A 308 2.53 -17.17 -3.38
C GLU A 308 1.93 -18.10 -4.43
N SER A 309 2.77 -18.65 -5.31
CA SER A 309 2.31 -19.58 -6.35
C SER A 309 1.62 -20.79 -5.72
N PHE A 310 0.45 -21.14 -6.24
CA PHE A 310 -0.23 -22.39 -5.91
C PHE A 310 0.66 -23.57 -6.33
N GLN A 311 0.94 -24.49 -5.39
CA GLN A 311 1.76 -25.68 -5.63
C GLN A 311 0.96 -26.82 -6.24
#